data_AF-A0A8X6VY32-F1
#
_entry.id   AF-A0A8X6VY32-F1
#
_cell.length_a   1.000
_cell.length_b   1.000
_cell.length_c   1.000
_cell.angle_alpha   90.00
_cell.angle_beta   90.00
_cell.angle_gamma   90.00
#
_symmetry.space_group_name_H-M   'P 1'
#
loop_
_entity.id
_entity.type
_entity.pdbx_description
1 polymer ?
#
loop_
_entity_poly.entity_id
_entity_poly.type
_entity_poly.pdbx_seq_one_letter_code
_entity_poly.pdbx_strand_id
1 'polypeptide(L)'
;MDEVPLSFDIPPTRTVDVQGASSIPINTTGNERTSFTVVLCCAANGLKLPPMLIFKRKTLPKENFPKCVEIRANENGWMNEQIMLSWLQTIWRKR
;
A
#
# COMPACT_ATOMS: atom_id res chain seq x y z
N MET A 1 -9.53 13.32 2.33
CA MET A 1 -9.09 12.07 1.68
C MET A 1 -7.85 12.41 0.91
N ASP A 2 -6.81 11.60 1.03
CA ASP A 2 -5.53 11.83 0.37
C ASP A 2 -4.91 10.51 -0.10
N GLU A 3 -4.04 10.58 -1.11
CA GLU A 3 -3.37 9.45 -1.74
C GLU A 3 -1.86 9.54 -1.49
N VAL A 4 -1.26 8.45 -0.99
CA VAL A 4 0.17 8.38 -0.70
C VAL A 4 0.76 7.10 -1.29
N PRO A 5 1.84 7.16 -2.08
CA PRO A 5 2.54 5.97 -2.52
C PRO A 5 3.35 5.36 -1.35
N LEU A 6 3.24 4.04 -1.16
CA LEU A 6 4.08 3.28 -0.24
C LEU A 6 4.91 2.24 -1.02
N SER A 7 6.19 2.15 -0.68
CA SER A 7 7.12 1.15 -1.23
C SER A 7 6.86 -0.24 -0.65
N PHE A 8 7.06 -1.28 -1.44
CA PHE A 8 7.00 -2.67 -0.96
C PHE A 8 8.20 -3.02 -0.09
N ASP A 9 9.40 -2.69 -0.57
CA ASP A 9 10.64 -2.88 0.17
C ASP A 9 11.12 -1.53 0.72
N ILE A 10 11.43 -1.52 2.02
CA ILE A 10 12.09 -0.40 2.69
C ILE A 10 13.37 -0.95 3.33
N PRO A 11 14.40 -1.26 2.52
CA PRO A 11 15.63 -1.85 3.04
C PRO A 11 16.31 -0.88 4.02
N PRO A 12 16.87 -1.38 5.12
CA PRO A 12 17.53 -0.54 6.10
C PRO A 12 18.80 0.09 5.52
N THR A 13 19.06 1.35 5.88
CA THR A 13 20.27 2.08 5.48
C THR A 13 21.50 1.68 6.29
N ARG A 14 21.32 0.93 7.39
CA ARG A 14 22.38 0.44 8.27
C ARG A 14 22.21 -1.04 8.53
N THR A 15 23.28 -1.79 8.36
CA THR A 15 23.36 -3.23 8.63
C THR A 15 24.44 -3.51 9.68
N VAL A 16 24.39 -4.69 10.30
CA VAL A 16 25.40 -5.18 11.25
C VAL A 16 25.88 -6.53 10.76
N ASP A 17 27.20 -6.68 10.69
CA ASP A 17 27.86 -7.91 10.26
C ASP A 17 29.21 -8.08 10.98
N VAL A 18 29.88 -9.22 10.76
CA VAL A 18 31.19 -9.54 11.31
C VAL A 18 32.22 -8.51 10.87
N GLN A 19 33.04 -8.05 11.82
CA GLN A 19 34.12 -7.10 11.57
C GLN A 19 35.09 -7.63 10.51
N GLY A 20 35.33 -6.83 9.46
CA GLY A 20 36.21 -7.21 8.34
C GLY A 20 35.47 -7.76 7.12
N ALA A 21 34.14 -7.88 7.15
CA ALA A 21 33.35 -8.19 5.96
C ALA A 21 33.50 -7.10 4.89
N SER A 22 33.82 -7.50 3.65
CA SER A 22 33.99 -6.59 2.51
C SER A 22 32.69 -6.25 1.79
N SER A 23 31.66 -7.09 1.96
CA SER A 23 30.33 -6.92 1.38
C SER A 23 29.29 -7.48 2.34
N ILE A 24 28.20 -6.73 2.55
CA ILE A 24 27.09 -7.13 3.40
C ILE A 24 25.86 -7.30 2.51
N PRO A 25 25.33 -8.51 2.33
CA PRO A 25 24.14 -8.73 1.52
C PRO A 25 22.91 -8.14 2.21
N ILE A 26 22.09 -7.42 1.45
CA ILE A 26 20.79 -6.92 1.90
C ILE A 26 19.71 -7.78 1.25
N ASN A 27 18.94 -8.49 2.08
CA ASN A 27 17.82 -9.28 1.59
C ASN A 27 16.63 -8.35 1.28
N THR A 28 16.22 -8.33 0.02
CA THR A 28 15.03 -7.63 -0.46
C THR A 28 14.06 -8.63 -1.09
N THR A 29 12.83 -8.23 -1.38
CA THR A 29 11.88 -9.08 -2.09
C THR A 29 11.97 -8.92 -3.62
N GLY A 30 12.95 -8.13 -4.10
CA GLY A 30 13.10 -7.76 -5.51
C GLY A 30 12.12 -6.67 -5.96
N ASN A 31 11.52 -5.94 -5.02
CA ASN A 31 10.48 -4.94 -5.24
C ASN A 31 10.91 -3.54 -4.77
N GLU A 32 12.20 -3.23 -4.83
CA GLU A 32 12.78 -1.99 -4.29
C GLU A 32 12.30 -0.74 -5.04
N ARG A 33 11.87 -0.91 -6.29
CA ARG A 33 11.37 0.17 -7.16
C ARG A 33 9.86 0.11 -7.39
N THR A 34 9.16 -0.80 -6.72
CA THR A 34 7.72 -0.92 -6.85
C THR A 34 7.03 -0.35 -5.61
N SER A 35 5.89 0.27 -5.86
CA SER A 35 5.04 0.86 -4.83
C SER A 35 3.58 0.57 -5.11
N PHE A 36 2.75 0.77 -4.10
CA PHE A 36 1.30 0.73 -4.18
C PHE A 36 0.73 2.03 -3.61
N THR A 37 -0.45 2.41 -4.06
CA THR A 37 -1.09 3.64 -3.60
C THR A 37 -1.97 3.33 -2.40
N VAL A 38 -1.85 4.14 -1.35
CA VAL A 38 -2.69 4.07 -0.16
C VAL A 38 -3.57 5.29 -0.10
N VAL A 39 -4.87 5.05 0.03
CA VAL A 39 -5.89 6.07 0.17
C VAL A 39 -6.31 6.14 1.63
N LEU A 40 -6.14 7.32 2.23
CA LEU A 40 -6.45 7.57 3.64
C LEU A 40 -7.48 8.68 3.78
N CYS A 41 -8.34 8.58 4.79
CA CYS A 41 -9.26 9.65 5.13
C CYS A 41 -9.56 9.65 6.62
N CYS A 42 -9.64 10.86 7.19
CA CYS A 42 -10.18 11.10 8.52
C CYS A 42 -11.47 11.93 8.41
N ALA A 43 -12.37 11.74 9.36
CA ALA A 43 -13.57 12.56 9.52
C ALA A 43 -13.35 13.66 10.57
N ALA A 44 -14.19 14.69 10.56
CA ALA A 44 -14.08 15.83 11.46
C ALA A 44 -14.19 15.47 12.95
N ASN A 45 -14.84 14.34 13.28
CA ASN A 45 -14.92 13.80 14.64
C ASN A 45 -13.67 13.00 15.06
N GLY A 46 -12.60 13.00 14.26
CA GLY A 46 -11.38 12.25 14.52
C GLY A 46 -11.41 10.78 14.11
N LEU A 47 -12.54 10.27 13.60
CA LEU A 47 -12.63 8.89 13.11
C LEU A 47 -11.70 8.71 11.90
N LYS A 48 -10.79 7.75 12.00
CA LYS A 48 -9.95 7.30 10.88
C LYS A 48 -10.70 6.20 10.14
N LEU A 49 -10.93 6.41 8.85
CA LEU A 49 -11.61 5.43 8.01
C LEU A 49 -10.63 4.30 7.64
N PRO A 50 -11.15 3.08 7.37
CA PRO A 50 -10.36 2.00 6.81
C PRO A 50 -9.55 2.48 5.59
N PRO A 51 -8.26 2.13 5.47
CA PRO A 51 -7.47 2.46 4.29
C PRO A 51 -7.99 1.70 3.07
N MET A 52 -7.79 2.27 1.89
CA MET A 52 -7.86 1.53 0.63
C MET A 52 -6.47 1.41 0.02
N LEU A 53 -6.10 0.22 -0.44
CA LEU A 53 -4.84 -0.07 -1.13
C LEU A 53 -5.11 -0.31 -2.61
N ILE A 54 -4.35 0.35 -3.48
CA ILE A 54 -4.43 0.19 -4.94
C ILE A 54 -3.10 -0.37 -5.44
N PHE A 55 -3.14 -1.62 -5.91
CA PHE A 55 -2.00 -2.27 -6.52
C PHE A 55 -1.91 -1.95 -8.02
N LYS A 56 -0.71 -1.58 -8.49
CA LYS A 56 -0.42 -1.34 -9.92
C LYS A 56 -0.37 -2.65 -10.72
N ARG A 57 -1.53 -3.16 -11.13
CA ARG A 57 -1.70 -4.41 -11.90
C ARG A 57 -3.15 -4.58 -12.41
N LYS A 58 -3.36 -5.53 -13.33
CA LYS A 58 -4.67 -5.87 -13.90
C LYS A 58 -5.60 -6.61 -12.95
N THR A 59 -5.06 -7.56 -12.18
CA THR A 59 -5.84 -8.49 -11.36
C THR A 59 -5.37 -8.50 -9.92
N LEU A 60 -6.27 -8.84 -9.00
CA LEU A 60 -5.90 -9.12 -7.62
C LEU A 60 -5.50 -10.61 -7.47
N PRO A 61 -4.42 -10.92 -6.75
CA PRO A 61 -4.02 -12.25 -6.39
C PRO A 61 -5.01 -12.77 -5.36
N LYS A 62 -5.19 -14.08 -5.36
CA LYS A 62 -6.06 -14.78 -4.42
C LYS A 62 -5.29 -15.01 -3.12
N GLU A 63 -5.13 -13.94 -2.36
CA GLU A 63 -4.43 -13.89 -1.08
C GLU A 63 -5.43 -13.60 0.05
N ASN A 64 -5.10 -14.03 1.27
CA ASN A 64 -5.89 -13.68 2.44
C ASN A 64 -5.48 -12.30 2.94
N PHE A 65 -6.20 -11.29 2.50
CA PHE A 65 -5.97 -9.91 2.93
C PHE A 65 -6.61 -9.60 4.29
N PRO A 66 -6.03 -8.67 5.07
CA PRO A 66 -6.64 -8.23 6.32
C PRO A 66 -8.02 -7.61 6.09
N LYS A 67 -8.99 -7.93 6.95
CA LYS A 67 -10.37 -7.43 6.82
C LYS A 67 -10.52 -5.92 7.04
N CYS A 68 -9.52 -5.27 7.63
CA CYS A 68 -9.53 -3.84 7.95
C CYS A 68 -9.07 -2.95 6.79
N VAL A 69 -8.69 -3.51 5.65
CA VAL A 69 -8.25 -2.78 4.47
C VAL A 69 -9.06 -3.18 3.26
N GLU A 70 -9.49 -2.18 2.49
CA GLU A 70 -10.13 -2.40 1.20
C GLU A 70 -9.05 -2.47 0.12
N ILE A 71 -9.11 -3.46 -0.76
CA ILE A 71 -8.03 -3.69 -1.73
C ILE A 71 -8.58 -3.67 -3.15
N ARG A 72 -7.87 -2.93 -4.01
CA ARG A 72 -8.17 -2.77 -5.42
C ARG A 72 -6.92 -2.95 -6.26
N ALA A 73 -7.12 -3.30 -7.52
CA ALA A 73 -6.07 -3.36 -8.53
C ALA A 73 -6.44 -2.40 -9.65
N ASN A 74 -5.44 -1.68 -10.15
CA ASN A 74 -5.56 -0.83 -11.33
C ASN A 74 -4.26 -0.90 -12.13
N GLU A 75 -4.33 -0.93 -13.46
CA GLU A 75 -3.14 -0.99 -14.33
C GLU A 75 -2.19 0.16 -14.09
N ASN A 76 -2.73 1.35 -13.82
CA ASN A 76 -1.94 2.54 -13.58
C ASN A 76 -1.47 2.66 -12.12
N GLY A 77 -2.15 2.00 -11.19
CA GLY A 77 -1.81 2.01 -9.76
C GLY A 77 -2.30 3.23 -8.97
N TRP A 78 -3.01 4.17 -9.58
CA TRP A 78 -3.62 5.34 -8.91
C TRP A 78 -5.15 5.27 -8.93
N MET A 79 -5.80 6.18 -8.22
CA MET A 79 -7.26 6.31 -8.20
C MET A 79 -7.83 6.63 -9.59
N ASN A 80 -8.99 6.06 -9.90
CA ASN A 80 -9.81 6.48 -11.04
C ASN A 80 -11.26 6.65 -10.58
N GLU A 81 -12.15 7.10 -11.47
CA GLU A 81 -13.56 7.34 -11.14
C GLU A 81 -14.25 6.09 -10.57
N GLN A 82 -14.03 4.93 -11.19
CA GLN A 82 -14.65 3.67 -10.75
C GLN A 82 -14.18 3.24 -9.34
N ILE A 83 -12.88 3.38 -9.06
CA ILE A 83 -12.32 3.08 -7.74
C ILE A 83 -12.82 4.11 -6.71
N MET A 84 -12.99 5.37 -7.09
CA MET A 84 -13.58 6.41 -6.24
C MET A 84 -15.02 6.10 -5.86
N LEU A 85 -15.85 5.73 -6.83
CA LEU A 85 -17.22 5.29 -6.56
C LEU A 85 -17.25 4.08 -5.64
N SER A 86 -16.34 3.12 -5.84
CA SER A 86 -16.19 1.96 -4.95
C SER A 86 -15.82 2.40 -3.53
N TRP A 87 -14.85 3.29 -3.37
CA TRP A 87 -14.42 3.83 -2.07
C TRP A 87 -15.58 4.52 -1.33
N LEU A 88 -16.37 5.33 -2.04
CA LEU A 88 -17.55 5.97 -1.46
C LEU A 88 -18.56 4.96 -0.92
N GLN A 89 -18.80 3.87 -1.67
CA GLN A 89 -19.79 2.86 -1.30
C GLN A 89 -19.30 1.93 -0.20
N THR A 90 -18.03 1.51 -0.22
CA THR A 90 -17.51 0.50 0.70
C THR A 90 -16.95 1.08 1.99
N ILE A 91 -16.38 2.30 1.94
CA ILE A 91 -15.69 2.93 3.07
C ILE A 91 -16.50 4.11 3.59
N TRP A 92 -16.73 5.13 2.77
CA TRP A 92 -17.33 6.39 3.25
C TRP A 92 -18.76 6.22 3.77
N ARG A 93 -19.59 5.49 3.02
CA ARG A 93 -21.01 5.29 3.35
C ARG A 93 -21.23 4.36 4.54
N LYS A 94 -20.22 3.60 4.97
CA LYS A 94 -20.29 2.71 6.14
C LYS A 94 -19.81 3.36 7.45
N ARG A 95 -19.35 4.61 7.41
CA ARG A 95 -18.80 5.30 8.59
C ARG A 95 -19.86 5.69 9.62
#